data_AF-A0A9E4BI38-F1
#
_entry.id   AF-A0A9E4BI38-F1
#
_cell.length_a   1.000
_cell.length_b   1.000
_cell.length_c   1.000
_cell.angle_alpha   90.00
_cell.angle_beta   90.00
_cell.angle_gamma   90.00
#
_symmetry.space_group_name_H-M   'P 1'
#
loop_
_entity.id
_entity.type
_entity.pdbx_description
1 polymer ?
#
loop_
_entity_poly.entity_id
_entity_poly.type
_entity_poly.pdbx_seq_one_letter_code
_entity_poly.pdbx_strand_id
1 'polypeptide(L)'
;MRQADIAVYDPDGQLQLVVEIKNRPGASAEWATRLRHNLLVHSFIPRAPYFLLALPDFFYFWTDAISASNLAKPDYKINATEILAPYLNQLTQPLNGLSKYGFEMIMTSWLAGIVHTDLQPDKVDPNLHWLFDSGLYEAIARGSVAIEATV
;
A
#
# COMPACT_ATOMS: atom_id res chain seq x y z
N MET A 1 -15.39 -4.75 -14.55
CA MET A 1 -13.93 -4.81 -14.33
C MET A 1 -13.73 -4.68 -12.84
N ARG A 2 -12.91 -5.52 -12.20
CA ARG A 2 -12.57 -5.30 -10.79
C ARG A 2 -11.24 -4.59 -10.75
N GLN A 3 -11.23 -3.52 -9.98
CA GLN A 3 -10.12 -2.62 -9.80
C GLN A 3 -9.46 -2.91 -8.45
N ALA A 4 -8.25 -2.39 -8.26
CA ALA A 4 -7.59 -2.43 -6.97
C ALA A 4 -8.42 -1.71 -5.90
N ASP A 5 -8.15 -1.96 -4.62
CA ASP A 5 -8.85 -1.20 -3.58
C ASP A 5 -8.43 0.29 -3.63
N ILE A 6 -7.14 0.58 -3.84
CA ILE A 6 -6.61 1.95 -4.01
C ILE A 6 -5.59 1.99 -5.15
N ALA A 7 -5.64 3.06 -5.95
CA ALA A 7 -4.65 3.42 -6.94
C ALA A 7 -4.02 4.77 -6.58
N VAL A 8 -2.71 4.91 -6.77
CA VAL A 8 -1.98 6.18 -6.59
C VAL A 8 -1.25 6.54 -7.87
N TYR A 9 -1.43 7.79 -8.27
CA TYR A 9 -0.93 8.35 -9.51
C TYR A 9 0.14 9.40 -9.21
N ASP A 10 1.08 9.60 -10.14
CA ASP A 10 2.03 10.71 -10.10
C ASP A 10 1.37 12.05 -10.50
N PRO A 11 2.09 13.19 -10.46
CA PRO A 11 1.55 14.49 -10.87
C PRO A 11 1.08 14.58 -12.33
N ASP A 12 1.60 13.71 -13.21
CA ASP A 12 1.21 13.63 -14.62
C ASP A 12 0.03 12.66 -14.85
N GLY A 13 -0.52 12.10 -13.77
CA GLY A 13 -1.67 11.19 -13.81
C GLY A 13 -1.31 9.77 -14.24
N GLN A 14 -0.04 9.36 -14.20
CA GLN A 14 0.36 7.98 -14.50
C GLN A 14 0.24 7.10 -13.25
N LEU A 15 -0.27 5.88 -13.42
CA LEU A 15 -0.42 4.93 -12.32
C LEU A 15 0.96 4.47 -11.82
N GLN A 16 1.25 4.75 -10.55
CA GLN A 16 2.53 4.39 -9.92
C GLN A 16 2.38 3.25 -8.93
N LEU A 17 1.36 3.30 -8.08
CA LEU A 17 1.15 2.33 -7.01
C LEU A 17 -0.26 1.77 -7.06
N VAL A 18 -0.35 0.44 -6.94
CA VAL A 18 -1.58 -0.29 -6.69
C VAL A 18 -1.56 -0.87 -5.27
N VAL A 19 -2.66 -0.68 -4.55
CA VAL A 19 -2.83 -1.22 -3.20
C VAL A 19 -4.01 -2.17 -3.14
N GLU A 20 -3.76 -3.36 -2.60
CA GLU A 20 -4.80 -4.33 -2.25
C GLU A 20 -4.90 -4.42 -0.72
N ILE A 21 -6.12 -4.42 -0.18
CA ILE A 21 -6.37 -4.47 1.26
C ILE A 21 -7.08 -5.77 1.62
N LYS A 22 -6.57 -6.47 2.64
CA LYS A 22 -7.23 -7.64 3.22
C LYS A 22 -7.21 -7.56 4.74
N ASN A 23 -8.34 -7.83 5.37
CA ASN A 23 -8.37 -8.12 6.81
C ASN A 23 -8.02 -9.60 7.04
N ARG A 24 -6.71 -9.91 7.00
CA ARG A 24 -6.18 -11.25 7.24
C ARG A 24 -4.94 -11.17 8.15
N PRO A 25 -5.10 -11.29 9.48
CA PRO A 25 -3.96 -11.37 10.38
C PRO A 25 -3.19 -12.68 10.21
N GLY A 26 -1.92 -12.68 10.61
CA GLY A 26 -1.01 -13.82 10.62
C GLY A 26 -0.53 -14.26 9.23
N ALA A 27 -0.76 -13.46 8.17
CA ALA A 27 -0.39 -13.87 6.83
C ALA A 27 1.12 -13.74 6.58
N SER A 28 1.73 -14.77 6.00
CA SER A 28 3.16 -14.79 5.68
C SER A 28 3.49 -14.12 4.35
N ALA A 29 4.78 -13.85 4.11
CA ALA A 29 5.27 -13.35 2.84
C ALA A 29 4.99 -14.32 1.67
N GLU A 30 5.04 -15.64 1.91
CA GLU A 30 4.69 -16.67 0.93
C GLU A 30 3.21 -16.59 0.55
N TRP A 31 2.34 -16.37 1.53
CA TRP A 31 0.92 -16.15 1.27
C TRP A 31 0.68 -14.87 0.47
N ALA A 32 1.34 -13.78 0.84
CA ALA A 32 1.25 -12.49 0.14
C ALA A 32 1.72 -12.61 -1.32
N THR A 33 2.82 -13.32 -1.55
CA THR A 33 3.36 -13.62 -2.89
C THR A 33 2.36 -14.39 -3.74
N ARG A 34 1.75 -15.44 -3.18
CA ARG A 34 0.71 -16.22 -3.87
C ARG A 34 -0.53 -15.38 -4.17
N LEU A 35 -0.93 -14.48 -3.28
CA LEU A 35 -2.05 -13.58 -3.53
C LEU A 35 -1.75 -12.63 -4.69
N ARG A 36 -0.60 -11.93 -4.67
CA ARG A 36 -0.17 -11.05 -5.76
C ARG A 36 -0.13 -11.80 -7.10
N HIS A 37 0.48 -12.99 -7.13
CA HIS A 37 0.49 -13.86 -8.31
C HIS A 37 -0.92 -14.09 -8.86
N ASN A 38 -1.86 -14.49 -8.01
CA ASN A 38 -3.22 -14.79 -8.42
C ASN A 38 -3.96 -13.54 -8.93
N LEU A 39 -3.75 -12.38 -8.30
CA LEU A 39 -4.34 -11.11 -8.75
C LEU A 39 -3.83 -10.72 -10.14
N LEU A 40 -2.53 -10.87 -10.40
CA LEU A 40 -1.92 -10.53 -11.68
C LEU A 40 -2.26 -11.52 -12.80
N VAL A 41 -2.21 -12.83 -12.54
CA VAL A 41 -2.49 -13.87 -13.54
C VAL A 41 -3.94 -13.84 -14.01
N HIS A 42 -4.87 -13.47 -13.12
CA HIS A 42 -6.28 -13.36 -13.45
C HIS A 42 -6.71 -11.92 -13.82
N SER A 43 -5.75 -11.01 -14.03
CA SER A 43 -5.98 -9.61 -14.41
C SER A 43 -7.00 -8.90 -13.50
N PHE A 44 -6.97 -9.21 -12.20
CA PHE A 44 -7.83 -8.57 -11.20
C PHE A 44 -7.32 -7.19 -10.78
N ILE A 45 -6.06 -6.89 -11.06
CA ILE A 45 -5.44 -5.59 -10.78
C ILE A 45 -4.61 -5.16 -11.99
N PRO A 46 -4.53 -3.84 -12.29
CA PRO A 46 -3.60 -3.33 -13.28
C PRO A 46 -2.14 -3.55 -12.83
N ARG A 47 -1.22 -3.63 -13.79
CA ARG A 47 0.21 -3.58 -13.48
C ARG A 47 0.61 -2.13 -13.20
N ALA A 48 1.39 -1.94 -12.15
CA ALA A 48 1.96 -0.66 -11.75
C ALA A 48 3.42 -0.89 -11.32
N PRO A 49 4.28 0.13 -11.37
CA PRO A 49 5.66 0.05 -10.88
C PRO A 49 5.74 -0.49 -9.46
N TYR A 50 4.82 -0.05 -8.59
CA TYR A 50 4.76 -0.45 -7.19
C TYR A 50 3.48 -1.22 -6.87
N PHE A 51 3.59 -2.22 -6.00
CA PHE A 51 2.44 -2.94 -5.45
C PHE A 51 2.55 -3.07 -3.93
N LEU A 52 1.47 -2.72 -3.22
CA LEU A 52 1.37 -2.81 -1.77
C LEU A 52 0.19 -3.73 -1.39
N LEU A 53 0.47 -4.78 -0.63
CA LEU A 53 -0.57 -5.55 0.05
C LEU A 53 -0.65 -5.11 1.50
N ALA A 54 -1.75 -4.47 1.86
CA ALA A 54 -1.99 -3.96 3.21
C ALA A 54 -2.80 -4.96 4.05
N LEU A 55 -2.17 -5.47 5.12
CA LEU A 55 -2.77 -6.35 6.13
C LEU A 55 -2.67 -5.72 7.52
N PRO A 56 -3.46 -6.18 8.50
CA PRO A 56 -3.44 -5.59 9.85
C PRO A 56 -2.10 -5.71 10.59
N ASP A 57 -1.31 -6.74 10.31
CA ASP A 57 -0.02 -6.92 11.00
C ASP A 57 1.13 -6.31 10.21
N PHE A 58 1.14 -6.52 8.89
CA PHE A 58 2.24 -6.11 8.02
C PHE A 58 1.75 -5.60 6.67
N PHE A 59 2.47 -4.63 6.13
CA PHE A 59 2.45 -4.32 4.72
C PHE A 59 3.53 -5.10 4.00
N TYR A 60 3.18 -5.67 2.85
CA TYR A 60 4.11 -6.33 1.95
C TYR A 60 4.22 -5.51 0.68
N PHE A 61 5.44 -5.12 0.31
CA PHE A 61 5.66 -4.13 -0.74
C PHE A 61 6.66 -4.62 -1.80
N TRP A 62 6.37 -4.31 -3.06
CA TRP A 62 7.18 -4.65 -4.23
C TRP A 62 7.49 -3.38 -5.04
N THR A 63 8.75 -3.21 -5.43
CA THR A 63 9.31 -1.99 -6.06
C THR A 63 9.51 -2.07 -7.58
N ASP A 64 9.65 -3.28 -8.12
CA ASP A 64 9.67 -3.54 -9.57
C ASP A 64 8.52 -4.49 -9.94
N ALA A 65 7.30 -4.10 -9.57
CA ALA A 65 6.14 -4.97 -9.67
C ALA A 65 5.71 -5.26 -11.13
N ILE A 66 6.24 -4.52 -12.11
CA ILE A 66 5.99 -4.73 -13.55
C ILE A 66 6.88 -5.85 -14.11
N SER A 67 8.17 -5.81 -13.80
CA SER A 67 9.18 -6.68 -14.42
C SER A 67 9.49 -7.92 -13.57
N ALA A 68 9.30 -7.82 -12.25
CA ALA A 68 9.52 -8.94 -11.35
C ALA A 68 8.59 -10.11 -11.68
N SER A 69 9.13 -11.32 -11.54
CA SER A 69 8.33 -12.55 -11.58
C SER A 69 7.10 -12.43 -10.68
N ASN A 70 5.97 -12.97 -11.13
CA ASN A 70 4.75 -13.03 -10.31
C ASN A 70 4.97 -13.81 -9.01
N LEU A 71 6.01 -14.65 -8.95
CA LEU A 71 6.41 -15.43 -7.77
C LEU A 71 7.51 -14.76 -6.93
N ALA A 72 7.91 -13.54 -7.26
CA ALA A 72 8.87 -12.79 -6.46
C ALA A 72 8.30 -12.47 -5.08
N LYS A 73 9.11 -12.70 -4.03
CA LYS A 73 8.80 -12.29 -2.66
C LYS A 73 8.75 -10.75 -2.56
N PRO A 74 8.05 -10.18 -1.56
CA PRO A 74 8.06 -8.74 -1.33
C PRO A 74 9.46 -8.26 -0.97
N ASP A 75 9.82 -7.07 -1.45
CA ASP A 75 11.09 -6.40 -1.15
C ASP A 75 11.10 -5.88 0.29
N TYR A 76 9.93 -5.44 0.78
CA TYR A 76 9.76 -4.95 2.15
C TYR A 76 8.63 -5.67 2.88
N LYS A 77 8.85 -5.91 4.17
CA LYS A 77 7.83 -6.30 5.15
C LYS A 77 7.83 -5.25 6.26
N ILE A 78 6.78 -4.46 6.31
CA ILE A 78 6.69 -3.27 7.16
C ILE A 78 5.63 -3.49 8.24
N ASN A 79 5.88 -3.11 9.48
CA ASN A 79 4.89 -3.24 10.56
C ASN A 79 3.74 -2.25 10.35
N ALA A 80 2.54 -2.74 10.06
CA ALA A 80 1.40 -1.89 9.72
C ALA A 80 0.98 -0.96 10.89
N THR A 81 1.13 -1.44 12.13
CA THR A 81 0.74 -0.68 13.32
C THR A 81 1.66 0.52 13.54
N GLU A 82 2.95 0.38 13.27
CA GLU A 82 3.92 1.47 13.38
C GLU A 82 3.64 2.57 12.35
N ILE A 83 3.33 2.19 11.10
CA ILE A 83 3.03 3.14 10.03
C ILE A 83 1.71 3.88 10.28
N LEU A 84 0.70 3.18 10.77
CA LEU A 84 -0.64 3.73 10.95
C LEU A 84 -0.88 4.29 12.35
N ALA A 85 0.11 4.25 13.26
CA ALA A 85 -0.01 4.74 14.63
C ALA A 85 -0.66 6.14 14.73
N PRO A 86 -0.31 7.14 13.88
CA PRO A 86 -0.95 8.46 13.93
C PRO A 86 -2.47 8.44 13.73
N TYR A 87 -2.97 7.48 12.96
CA TYR A 87 -4.40 7.32 12.63
C TYR A 87 -5.13 6.42 13.63
N LEU A 88 -4.41 5.50 14.28
CA LEU A 88 -4.97 4.56 15.24
C LEU A 88 -5.23 5.18 16.61
N ASN A 89 -4.47 6.19 17.01
CA ASN A 89 -4.60 6.83 18.33
C ASN A 89 -5.98 7.47 18.58
N GLN A 90 -6.75 7.71 17.52
CA GLN A 90 -8.10 8.27 17.60
C GLN A 90 -9.20 7.20 17.64
N LEU A 91 -8.85 5.92 17.52
CA LEU A 91 -9.77 4.81 17.42
C LEU A 91 -9.88 4.06 18.75
N THR A 92 -11.08 3.56 19.03
CA THR A 92 -11.34 2.69 20.20
C THR A 92 -11.02 1.22 19.95
N GLN A 93 -10.64 0.86 18.72
CA GLN A 93 -10.39 -0.51 18.28
C GLN A 93 -9.03 -0.63 17.59
N PRO A 94 -8.31 -1.75 17.77
CA PRO A 94 -7.08 -2.05 17.04
C PRO A 94 -7.33 -2.33 15.55
N LEU A 95 -6.28 -2.24 14.73
CA LEU A 95 -6.37 -2.39 13.26
C LEU A 95 -7.01 -3.74 12.83
N ASN A 96 -6.78 -4.83 13.57
CA ASN A 96 -7.38 -6.14 13.29
C ASN A 96 -8.89 -6.23 13.64
N GLY A 97 -9.40 -5.31 14.46
CA GLY A 97 -10.82 -5.19 14.80
C GLY A 97 -11.61 -4.38 13.78
N LEU A 98 -10.93 -3.68 12.87
CA LEU A 98 -11.59 -2.84 11.86
C LEU A 98 -12.24 -3.67 10.76
N SER A 99 -13.38 -3.18 10.27
CA SER A 99 -13.94 -3.67 9.01
C SER A 99 -12.97 -3.38 7.85
N LYS A 100 -13.10 -4.13 6.75
CA LYS A 100 -12.30 -3.87 5.53
C LYS A 100 -12.40 -2.39 5.11
N TYR A 101 -13.62 -1.85 5.09
CA TYR A 101 -13.88 -0.45 4.75
C TYR A 101 -13.19 0.54 5.71
N GLY A 102 -13.22 0.27 7.02
CA GLY A 102 -12.53 1.11 8.00
C GLY A 102 -11.01 1.11 7.77
N PHE A 103 -10.44 -0.05 7.47
CA PHE A 103 -9.01 -0.17 7.14
C PHE A 103 -8.67 0.58 5.83
N GLU A 104 -9.50 0.46 4.80
CA GLU A 104 -9.34 1.17 3.54
C GLU A 104 -9.38 2.70 3.68
N MET A 105 -10.26 3.22 4.54
CA MET A 105 -10.32 4.65 4.83
C MET A 105 -9.05 5.17 5.50
N ILE A 106 -8.48 4.40 6.43
CA ILE A 106 -7.20 4.75 7.09
C ILE A 106 -6.06 4.70 6.08
N MET A 107 -5.98 3.66 5.26
CA MET A 107 -4.96 3.53 4.21
C MET A 107 -5.03 4.68 3.21
N THR A 108 -6.24 5.06 2.79
CA THR A 108 -6.46 6.20 1.89
C THR A 108 -5.99 7.51 2.53
N SER A 109 -6.32 7.73 3.80
CA SER A 109 -5.91 8.92 4.55
C SER A 109 -4.39 9.00 4.74
N TRP A 110 -3.74 7.85 4.97
CA TRP A 110 -2.28 7.76 5.06
C TRP A 110 -1.59 8.07 3.73
N LEU A 111 -2.03 7.44 2.63
CA LEU A 111 -1.47 7.69 1.30
C LEU A 111 -1.72 9.14 0.84
N ALA A 112 -2.91 9.69 1.10
CA ALA A 112 -3.20 11.08 0.82
C ALA A 112 -2.30 12.03 1.63
N GLY A 113 -1.97 11.67 2.88
CA GLY A 113 -0.99 12.39 3.68
C GLY A 113 0.39 12.41 3.04
N ILE A 114 0.86 11.26 2.54
CA ILE A 114 2.15 11.16 1.83
C ILE A 114 2.16 12.01 0.56
N VAL A 115 1.13 11.88 -0.27
CA VAL A 115 1.04 12.55 -1.57
C VAL A 115 1.01 14.07 -1.45
N HIS A 116 0.34 14.61 -0.42
CA HIS A 116 0.15 16.06 -0.25
C HIS A 116 1.14 16.74 0.70
N THR A 117 2.00 15.98 1.40
CA THR A 117 2.98 16.55 2.34
C THR A 117 4.36 16.54 1.73
N ASP A 118 5.08 17.65 1.85
CA ASP A 118 6.51 17.69 1.55
C ASP A 118 7.29 17.03 2.69
N LEU A 119 7.47 15.71 2.59
CA LEU A 119 8.23 14.91 3.53
C LEU A 119 9.72 15.09 3.28
N GLN A 120 10.47 15.27 4.37
CA GLN A 120 11.93 15.36 4.34
C GLN A 120 12.52 14.14 5.05
N PRO A 121 13.45 13.40 4.42
CA PRO A 121 14.01 12.17 4.99
C PRO A 121 14.52 12.36 6.43
N ASP A 122 15.20 13.47 6.71
CA ASP A 122 15.79 13.74 8.03
C ASP A 122 14.77 14.18 9.10
N LYS A 123 13.50 14.35 8.75
CA LYS A 123 12.45 14.89 9.64
C LYS A 123 11.23 13.98 9.78
N VAL A 124 11.17 12.88 9.05
CA VAL A 124 10.10 11.89 9.19
C VAL A 124 10.38 10.89 10.31
N ASP A 125 9.35 10.17 10.72
CA ASP A 125 9.53 8.98 11.57
C ASP A 125 10.47 7.97 10.87
N PRO A 126 11.47 7.38 11.56
CA PRO A 126 12.34 6.37 10.97
C PRO A 126 11.60 5.19 10.33
N ASN A 127 10.40 4.86 10.82
CA ASN A 127 9.55 3.82 10.25
C ASN A 127 9.03 4.17 8.84
N LEU A 128 9.19 5.42 8.38
CA LEU A 128 8.82 5.88 7.04
C LEU A 128 10.01 5.97 6.09
N HIS A 129 11.26 5.72 6.54
CA HIS A 129 12.44 5.84 5.68
C HIS A 129 12.38 4.92 4.44
N TRP A 130 11.73 3.76 4.55
CA TRP A 130 11.54 2.84 3.42
C TRP A 130 10.81 3.49 2.23
N LEU A 131 9.99 4.53 2.46
CA LEU A 131 9.33 5.26 1.38
C LEU A 131 10.34 5.94 0.44
N PHE A 132 11.44 6.45 1.00
CA PHE A 132 12.52 7.09 0.26
C PHE A 132 13.50 6.05 -0.29
N ASP A 133 13.90 5.08 0.54
CA ASP A 133 14.84 4.02 0.12
C ASP A 133 14.32 3.21 -1.06
N SER A 134 13.00 3.02 -1.14
CA SER A 134 12.34 2.31 -2.23
C SER A 134 12.06 3.16 -3.46
N GLY A 135 12.21 4.49 -3.38
CA GLY A 135 11.81 5.43 -4.44
C GLY A 135 10.31 5.68 -4.55
N LEU A 136 9.49 5.13 -3.64
CA LEU A 136 8.03 5.31 -3.69
C LEU A 136 7.63 6.76 -3.45
N TYR A 137 8.24 7.45 -2.48
CA TYR A 137 7.89 8.83 -2.16
C TYR A 137 8.08 9.73 -3.38
N GLU A 138 9.24 9.66 -4.02
CA GLU A 138 9.56 10.43 -5.23
C GLU A 138 8.59 10.14 -6.37
N ALA A 139 8.14 8.88 -6.50
CA ALA A 139 7.22 8.47 -7.55
C ALA A 139 5.80 9.04 -7.38
N ILE A 140 5.32 9.22 -6.15
CA ILE A 140 3.92 9.59 -5.88
C ILE A 140 3.74 11.01 -5.32
N ALA A 141 4.81 11.67 -4.90
CA ALA A 141 4.75 13.00 -4.31
C ALA A 141 4.07 14.00 -5.25
N ARG A 142 3.12 14.77 -4.71
CA ARG A 142 2.28 15.75 -5.43
C ARG A 142 1.36 15.14 -6.50
N GLY A 143 1.18 13.83 -6.46
CA GLY A 143 0.24 13.09 -7.31
C GLY A 143 -1.20 13.07 -6.77
N SER A 144 -1.89 11.95 -6.94
CA SER A 144 -3.27 11.79 -6.43
C SER A 144 -3.58 10.35 -5.99
N VAL A 145 -4.54 10.20 -5.07
CA VAL A 145 -5.04 8.91 -4.58
C VAL A 145 -6.47 8.72 -5.07
N ALA A 146 -6.76 7.58 -5.69
CA ALA A 146 -8.10 7.18 -6.10
C ALA A 146 -8.50 5.89 -5.39
N ILE A 147 -9.70 5.88 -4.80
CA ILE A 147 -10.34 4.65 -4.38
C ILE A 147 -10.97 4.03 -5.62
N GLU A 148 -10.53 2.86 -6.04
CA GLU A 148 -11.11 2.19 -7.21
C GLU A 148 -12.18 1.18 -6.78
N ALA A 149 -13.17 1.66 -6.03
CA ALA A 149 -14.44 0.97 -5.91
C ALA A 149 -15.31 1.34 -7.12
N THR A 150 -15.49 0.42 -8.07
CA THR A 150 -16.68 0.48 -8.93
C THR A 150 -17.58 -0.72 -8.71
N VAL A 151 -18.69 -0.41 -8.01
CA VAL A 151 -20.03 -1.02 -7.96
C VAL A 151 -20.16 -2.48 -8.41
#